data_AF-A0A4W6CX69-F1
#
_entry.id   AF-A0A4W6CX69-F1
#
_cell.length_a   1.000
_cell.length_b   1.000
_cell.length_c   1.000
_cell.angle_alpha   90.00
_cell.angle_beta   90.00
_cell.angle_gamma   90.00
#
_symmetry.space_group_name_H-M   'P 1'
#
loop_
_entity.id
_entity.type
_entity.pdbx_description
1 polymer ?
#
loop_
_entity_poly.entity_id
_entity_poly.type
_entity_poly.pdbx_seq_one_letter_code
_entity_poly.pdbx_strand_id
1 'polypeptide(L)'
;IYRKHTSFTTSQRQDPHPPSQSQHTDMKQMLHGRYRELAPHLVPLDYTNNPDIKVPLTLIITMPELKENPFRDRIVETFSEDGQGNLSFNDFVDMFSALCETSPRELKTIYAFKIYDFNRDNFICKEDMEKTLNKLTKGELTPEEVTLVCDKAIEEADLDGDNKLSFADFENMISKAPDFLSNFHIRI
;
A
#
# COMPACT_ATOMS: atom_id res chain seq x y z
N ILE A 1 -38.77 18.53 43.32
CA ILE A 1 -39.42 17.42 42.57
C ILE A 1 -38.85 17.45 41.15
N TYR A 2 -38.03 16.43 40.85
CA TYR A 2 -37.50 15.92 39.59
C TYR A 2 -36.67 16.75 38.59
N ARG A 3 -35.40 16.32 38.54
CA ARG A 3 -34.39 16.33 37.47
C ARG A 3 -34.84 15.51 36.25
N LYS A 4 -34.53 15.96 35.02
CA LYS A 4 -34.12 15.18 33.84
C LYS A 4 -33.21 16.11 33.02
N HIS A 5 -31.88 16.06 33.10
CA HIS A 5 -30.98 15.10 32.46
C HIS A 5 -31.50 14.62 31.10
N THR A 6 -30.95 15.21 30.04
CA THR A 6 -30.86 14.56 28.73
C THR A 6 -29.39 14.56 28.33
N SER A 7 -28.83 13.37 28.45
CA SER A 7 -27.47 12.96 28.15
C SER A 7 -27.10 13.26 26.69
N PHE A 8 -25.88 13.74 26.46
CA PHE A 8 -25.23 13.61 25.16
C PHE A 8 -24.91 12.13 24.95
N THR A 9 -25.75 11.43 24.19
CA THR A 9 -25.43 10.08 23.72
C THR A 9 -24.46 10.20 22.56
N THR A 10 -23.22 9.81 22.83
CA THR A 10 -22.27 9.30 21.85
C THR A 10 -22.96 8.29 20.93
N SER A 11 -23.20 8.64 19.66
CA SER A 11 -23.06 7.74 18.51
C SER A 11 -23.51 8.45 17.25
N GLN A 12 -22.58 9.05 16.52
CA GLN A 12 -22.53 9.00 15.05
C GLN A 12 -21.05 9.05 14.68
N ARG A 13 -20.34 7.94 14.93
CA ARG A 13 -19.20 7.61 14.06
C ARG A 13 -19.86 7.34 12.71
N GLN A 14 -19.73 8.26 11.77
CA GLN A 14 -20.03 7.99 10.38
C GLN A 14 -19.10 6.86 9.97
N ASP A 15 -19.65 5.65 9.84
CA ASP A 15 -19.00 4.60 9.09
C ASP A 15 -18.69 5.18 7.69
N PRO A 16 -17.46 5.01 7.16
CA PRO A 16 -17.14 5.50 5.83
C PRO A 16 -18.08 4.80 4.84
N HIS A 17 -19.00 5.58 4.26
CA HIS A 17 -19.82 5.11 3.15
C HIS A 17 -18.90 4.57 2.05
N PRO A 18 -19.20 3.40 1.45
CA PRO A 18 -18.47 2.95 0.29
C PRO A 18 -18.57 4.04 -0.80
N PRO A 19 -17.48 4.34 -1.49
CA PRO A 19 -17.46 5.39 -2.51
C PRO A 19 -18.58 5.18 -3.53
N SER A 20 -19.32 6.25 -3.81
CA SER A 20 -20.39 6.26 -4.82
C SER A 20 -19.82 5.96 -6.21
N GLN A 21 -20.60 5.31 -7.09
CA GLN A 21 -20.18 5.01 -8.48
C GLN A 21 -19.68 6.25 -9.26
N SER A 22 -20.13 7.46 -8.91
CA SER A 22 -19.63 8.70 -9.52
C SER A 22 -18.18 9.01 -9.11
N GLN A 23 -17.82 8.84 -7.83
CA GLN A 23 -16.46 9.06 -7.33
C GLN A 23 -15.45 8.12 -7.99
N HIS A 24 -15.83 6.86 -8.22
CA HIS A 24 -15.00 5.90 -8.96
C HIS A 24 -14.79 6.32 -10.42
N THR A 25 -15.82 6.88 -11.05
CA THR A 25 -15.74 7.34 -12.45
C THR A 25 -14.84 8.57 -12.58
N ASP A 26 -14.95 9.52 -11.65
CA ASP A 26 -14.12 10.73 -11.60
C ASP A 26 -12.64 10.41 -11.34
N MET A 27 -12.37 9.50 -10.39
CA MET A 27 -11.01 9.02 -10.11
C MET A 27 -10.40 8.34 -11.34
N LYS A 28 -11.15 7.48 -12.03
CA LYS A 28 -10.65 6.79 -13.22
C LYS A 28 -10.31 7.77 -14.35
N GLN A 29 -11.10 8.81 -14.55
CA GLN A 29 -10.81 9.86 -15.55
C GLN A 29 -9.57 10.68 -15.18
N MET A 30 -9.44 11.06 -13.91
CA MET A 30 -8.26 11.77 -13.40
C MET A 30 -6.98 10.93 -13.58
N LEU A 31 -7.03 9.65 -13.20
CA LEU A 31 -5.90 8.73 -13.34
C LEU A 31 -5.56 8.46 -14.82
N HIS A 32 -6.54 8.44 -15.72
CA HIS A 32 -6.28 8.33 -17.15
C HIS A 32 -5.47 9.51 -17.69
N GLY A 33 -5.80 10.74 -17.25
CA GLY A 33 -5.02 11.93 -17.57
C GLY A 33 -3.55 11.79 -17.13
N ARG A 34 -3.32 11.37 -15.88
CA ARG A 34 -1.98 11.13 -15.33
C ARG A 34 -1.21 10.03 -16.06
N TYR A 35 -1.88 8.89 -16.32
CA TYR A 35 -1.29 7.76 -17.03
C TYR A 35 -0.81 8.16 -18.43
N ARG A 36 -1.57 9.03 -19.11
CA ARG A 36 -1.17 9.61 -20.39
C ARG A 36 -0.05 10.64 -20.26
N GLU A 37 -0.07 11.50 -19.24
CA GLU A 37 1.01 12.47 -18.99
C GLU A 37 2.38 11.80 -18.84
N LEU A 38 2.41 10.61 -18.22
CA LEU A 38 3.64 9.83 -18.06
C LEU A 38 4.20 9.33 -19.39
N ALA A 39 3.34 8.90 -20.32
CA ALA A 39 3.75 8.33 -21.59
C ALA A 39 2.84 8.79 -22.74
N PRO A 40 2.88 10.07 -23.13
CA PRO A 40 1.93 10.64 -24.10
C PRO A 40 2.09 10.07 -25.52
N HIS A 41 3.25 9.50 -25.82
CA HIS A 41 3.53 8.80 -27.07
C HIS A 41 3.08 7.34 -27.06
N LEU A 42 2.91 6.75 -25.88
CA LEU A 42 2.51 5.36 -25.71
C LEU A 42 0.99 5.25 -25.52
N VAL A 43 0.39 6.18 -24.76
CA VAL A 43 -1.02 6.12 -24.36
C VAL A 43 -1.89 6.99 -25.30
N PRO A 44 -2.83 6.39 -26.05
CA PRO A 44 -3.71 7.11 -26.96
C PRO A 44 -4.72 8.01 -26.22
N LEU A 45 -5.24 9.01 -26.92
CA LEU A 45 -6.34 9.86 -26.42
C LEU A 45 -7.65 9.07 -26.28
N ASP A 46 -7.84 8.10 -27.17
CA ASP A 46 -8.99 7.21 -27.17
C ASP A 46 -8.60 5.86 -26.56
N TYR A 47 -9.06 5.61 -25.33
CA TYR A 47 -8.81 4.38 -24.57
C TYR A 47 -10.03 3.45 -24.59
N THR A 48 -11.07 3.71 -25.41
CA THR A 48 -12.31 2.90 -25.41
C THR A 48 -12.08 1.44 -25.81
N ASN A 49 -11.03 1.15 -26.56
CA ASN A 49 -10.65 -0.21 -26.96
C ASN A 49 -9.75 -0.92 -25.94
N ASN A 50 -9.49 -0.30 -24.79
CA ASN A 50 -8.68 -0.80 -23.67
C ASN A 50 -7.38 -1.49 -24.14
N PRO A 51 -6.54 -0.79 -24.93
CA PRO A 51 -5.36 -1.38 -25.53
C PRO A 51 -4.36 -1.84 -24.45
N ASP A 52 -3.71 -2.98 -24.66
CA ASP A 52 -2.72 -3.58 -23.74
C ASP A 52 -1.40 -2.78 -23.74
N ILE A 53 -1.47 -1.57 -23.21
CA ILE A 53 -0.39 -0.61 -23.16
C ILE A 53 0.10 -0.54 -21.73
N LYS A 54 1.37 -0.87 -21.53
CA LYS A 54 2.02 -0.82 -20.23
C LYS A 54 3.00 0.34 -20.16
N VAL A 55 2.84 1.21 -19.17
CA VAL A 55 3.80 2.27 -18.88
C VAL A 55 4.99 1.69 -18.11
N PRO A 56 6.23 1.99 -18.52
CA PRO A 56 7.42 1.50 -17.84
C PRO A 56 7.56 1.93 -16.38
N LEU A 57 8.07 1.04 -15.53
CA LEU A 57 8.41 1.30 -14.12
C LEU A 57 9.16 2.63 -13.94
N THR A 58 10.16 2.86 -14.79
CA THR A 58 11.04 4.04 -14.74
C THR A 58 10.31 5.36 -14.87
N LEU A 59 9.14 5.40 -15.51
CA LEU A 59 8.31 6.61 -15.59
C LEU A 59 7.41 6.72 -14.35
N ILE A 60 6.81 5.62 -13.90
CA ILE A 60 5.87 5.61 -12.78
C ILE A 60 6.56 6.03 -11.48
N ILE A 61 7.79 5.56 -11.22
CA ILE A 61 8.52 5.93 -10.00
C ILE A 61 8.98 7.40 -9.96
N THR A 62 8.89 8.13 -11.08
CA THR A 62 9.26 9.55 -11.15
C THR A 62 8.11 10.48 -10.77
N MET A 63 6.90 9.94 -10.63
CA MET A 63 5.72 10.65 -10.16
C MET A 63 5.97 11.32 -8.81
N PRO A 64 5.59 12.60 -8.62
CA PRO A 64 5.73 13.29 -7.33
C PRO A 64 5.14 12.51 -6.15
N GLU A 65 4.05 11.78 -6.39
CA GLU A 65 3.32 10.97 -5.42
C GLU A 65 4.13 9.77 -4.90
N LEU A 66 5.08 9.27 -5.71
CA LEU A 66 5.88 8.08 -5.42
C LEU A 66 7.37 8.41 -5.20
N LYS A 67 7.87 9.51 -5.75
CA LYS A 67 9.31 9.82 -5.81
C LYS A 67 9.99 9.81 -4.45
N GLU A 68 9.33 10.34 -3.42
CA GLU A 68 9.87 10.42 -2.06
C GLU A 68 9.65 9.12 -1.24
N ASN A 69 8.91 8.15 -1.77
CA ASN A 69 8.63 6.89 -1.09
C ASN A 69 9.79 5.88 -1.29
N PRO A 70 10.43 5.39 -0.21
CA PRO A 70 11.54 4.43 -0.31
C PRO A 70 11.14 3.05 -0.87
N PHE A 71 9.84 2.76 -0.88
CA PHE A 71 9.25 1.54 -1.41
C PHE A 71 8.64 1.70 -2.80
N ARG A 72 8.81 2.85 -3.48
CA ARG A 72 8.16 3.13 -4.77
C ARG A 72 8.35 2.02 -5.81
N ASP A 73 9.56 1.47 -5.94
CA ASP A 73 9.84 0.40 -6.90
C ASP A 73 9.05 -0.86 -6.55
N ARG A 74 9.03 -1.22 -5.25
CA ARG A 74 8.27 -2.38 -4.75
C ARG A 74 6.77 -2.20 -4.89
N ILE A 75 6.25 -1.01 -4.57
CA ILE A 75 4.84 -0.68 -4.76
C ILE A 75 4.46 -0.95 -6.22
N VAL A 76 5.17 -0.37 -7.17
CA VAL A 76 4.85 -0.54 -8.59
C VAL A 76 5.03 -2.00 -9.04
N GLU A 77 6.08 -2.69 -8.58
CA GLU A 77 6.27 -4.11 -8.86
C GLU A 77 5.15 -5.01 -8.32
N THR A 78 4.57 -4.68 -7.15
CA THR A 78 3.47 -5.45 -6.53
C THR A 78 2.17 -5.35 -7.32
N PHE A 79 1.90 -4.22 -7.99
CA PHE A 79 0.71 -4.04 -8.83
C PHE A 79 0.90 -4.51 -10.27
N SER A 80 2.15 -4.73 -10.70
CA SER A 80 2.45 -5.23 -12.04
C SER A 80 2.15 -6.73 -12.14
N GLU A 81 1.32 -7.13 -13.11
CA GLU A 81 0.97 -8.55 -13.33
C GLU A 81 2.19 -9.45 -13.57
N ASP A 82 3.18 -8.95 -14.31
CA ASP A 82 4.44 -9.67 -14.59
C ASP A 82 5.52 -9.42 -13.52
N GLY A 83 5.22 -8.55 -12.55
CA GLY A 83 6.09 -8.19 -11.45
C GLY A 83 7.39 -7.50 -11.87
N GLN A 84 7.49 -7.02 -13.12
CA GLN A 84 8.62 -6.24 -13.64
C GLN A 84 8.42 -4.73 -13.41
N GLY A 85 7.25 -4.33 -12.92
CA GLY A 85 6.92 -2.94 -12.61
C GLY A 85 6.38 -2.15 -13.81
N ASN A 86 6.14 -2.80 -14.96
CA ASN A 86 5.41 -2.18 -16.05
C ASN A 86 3.91 -2.31 -15.73
N LEU A 87 3.21 -1.18 -15.61
CA LEU A 87 1.80 -1.18 -15.25
C LEU A 87 0.93 -0.94 -16.46
N SER A 88 -0.13 -1.73 -16.63
CA SER A 88 -1.26 -1.38 -17.48
C SER A 88 -2.08 -0.26 -16.83
N PHE A 89 -3.05 0.31 -17.57
CA PHE A 89 -3.95 1.30 -16.98
C PHE A 89 -4.79 0.72 -15.84
N ASN A 90 -5.20 -0.54 -15.94
CA ASN A 90 -5.95 -1.20 -14.88
C ASN A 90 -5.07 -1.37 -13.62
N ASP A 91 -3.84 -1.84 -13.78
CA ASP A 91 -2.90 -1.97 -12.65
C ASP A 91 -2.61 -0.62 -11.99
N PHE A 92 -2.51 0.43 -12.79
CA PHE A 92 -2.32 1.79 -12.31
C PHE A 92 -3.52 2.27 -11.50
N VAL A 93 -4.74 2.01 -11.98
CA VAL A 93 -5.97 2.32 -11.24
C VAL A 93 -6.06 1.53 -9.95
N ASP A 94 -5.73 0.24 -9.97
CA ASP A 94 -5.74 -0.63 -8.80
C ASP A 94 -4.71 -0.18 -7.75
N MET A 95 -3.52 0.22 -8.19
CA MET A 95 -2.47 0.79 -7.33
C MET A 95 -2.98 2.00 -6.56
N PHE A 96 -3.52 2.99 -7.26
CA PHE A 96 -4.02 4.20 -6.61
C PHE A 96 -5.30 3.96 -5.81
N SER A 97 -6.15 3.01 -6.22
CA SER A 97 -7.35 2.61 -5.49
C SER A 97 -7.01 1.90 -4.18
N ALA A 98 -5.95 1.10 -4.14
CA ALA A 98 -5.50 0.41 -2.94
C ALA A 98 -4.75 1.34 -1.96
N LEU A 99 -4.04 2.33 -2.49
CA LEU A 99 -3.23 3.28 -1.72
C LEU A 99 -3.96 4.58 -1.37
N CYS A 100 -5.23 4.70 -1.74
CA CYS A 100 -6.06 5.85 -1.38
C CYS A 100 -6.27 5.92 0.14
N GLU A 101 -6.46 7.13 0.67
CA GLU A 101 -6.72 7.33 2.09
C GLU A 101 -8.00 6.59 2.55
N THR A 102 -9.03 6.58 1.70
CA THR A 102 -10.34 5.98 1.97
C THR A 102 -10.40 4.47 1.73
N SER A 103 -9.32 3.83 1.30
CA SER A 103 -9.32 2.39 1.03
C SER A 103 -9.54 1.57 2.29
N PRO A 104 -10.28 0.44 2.22
CA PRO A 104 -10.50 -0.42 3.37
C PRO A 104 -9.20 -0.89 4.02
N ARG A 105 -9.20 -0.99 5.36
CA ARG A 105 -8.04 -1.43 6.14
C ARG A 105 -7.51 -2.78 5.67
N GLU A 106 -8.41 -3.73 5.43
CA GLU A 106 -8.09 -5.09 4.96
C GLU A 106 -7.31 -5.06 3.63
N LEU A 107 -7.79 -4.26 2.66
CA LEU A 107 -7.11 -4.09 1.37
C LEU A 107 -5.70 -3.52 1.57
N LYS A 108 -5.54 -2.52 2.43
CA LYS A 108 -4.22 -1.95 2.75
C LYS A 108 -3.30 -2.96 3.41
N THR A 109 -3.80 -3.78 4.34
CA THR A 109 -3.03 -4.84 4.98
C THR A 109 -2.52 -5.85 3.96
N ILE A 110 -3.37 -6.28 3.01
CA ILE A 110 -3.00 -7.23 1.94
C ILE A 110 -1.87 -6.66 1.08
N TYR A 111 -1.98 -5.41 0.62
CA TYR A 111 -0.94 -4.83 -0.21
C TYR A 111 0.32 -4.47 0.57
N ALA A 112 0.21 -4.04 1.82
CA ALA A 112 1.35 -3.85 2.71
C ALA A 112 2.13 -5.16 2.86
N PHE A 113 1.45 -6.27 3.13
CA PHE A 113 2.10 -7.58 3.21
C PHE A 113 2.89 -7.91 1.93
N LYS A 114 2.25 -7.76 0.76
CA LYS A 114 2.89 -8.02 -0.55
C LYS A 114 4.06 -7.08 -0.89
N ILE A 115 4.07 -5.87 -0.35
CA ILE A 115 5.16 -4.91 -0.57
C ILE A 115 6.37 -5.25 0.31
N TYR A 116 6.12 -5.72 1.52
CA TYR A 116 7.15 -6.10 2.49
C TYR A 116 7.74 -7.49 2.20
N ASP A 117 6.96 -8.41 1.62
CA ASP A 117 7.45 -9.69 1.09
C ASP A 117 8.28 -9.45 -0.19
N PHE A 118 9.63 -9.48 -0.10
CA PHE A 118 10.49 -9.24 -1.26
C PHE A 118 10.62 -10.47 -2.16
N ASN A 119 10.69 -11.66 -1.57
CA ASN A 119 10.95 -12.91 -2.28
C ASN A 119 9.66 -13.53 -2.89
N ARG A 120 8.48 -12.98 -2.54
CA ARG A 120 7.14 -13.36 -2.99
C ARG A 120 6.76 -14.79 -2.61
N ASP A 121 7.22 -15.27 -1.45
CA ASP A 121 6.87 -16.60 -0.93
C ASP A 121 5.63 -16.62 -0.05
N ASN A 122 4.98 -15.47 0.15
CA ASN A 122 3.84 -15.22 1.05
C ASN A 122 4.19 -15.35 2.54
N PHE A 123 5.45 -15.15 2.89
CA PHE A 123 5.92 -14.97 4.25
C PHE A 123 6.83 -13.74 4.31
N ILE A 124 6.87 -13.07 5.46
CA ILE A 124 7.88 -12.04 5.71
C ILE A 124 8.94 -12.68 6.58
N CYS A 125 10.11 -12.92 6.00
CA CYS A 125 11.27 -13.46 6.71
C CYS A 125 12.23 -12.35 7.16
N LYS A 126 13.25 -12.75 7.92
CA LYS A 126 14.27 -11.82 8.40
C LYS A 126 14.93 -11.05 7.25
N GLU A 127 15.22 -11.70 6.14
CA GLU A 127 15.86 -11.08 4.97
C GLU A 127 14.98 -9.98 4.35
N ASP A 128 13.65 -10.15 4.38
CA ASP A 128 12.70 -9.15 3.90
C ASP A 128 12.60 -7.95 4.85
N MET A 129 12.63 -8.21 6.16
CA MET A 129 12.67 -7.17 7.18
C MET A 129 13.98 -6.38 7.14
N GLU A 130 15.12 -7.02 6.91
CA GLU A 130 16.41 -6.36 6.75
C GLU A 130 16.40 -5.40 5.55
N LYS A 131 15.87 -5.83 4.40
CA LYS A 131 15.70 -4.96 3.22
C LYS A 131 14.78 -3.79 3.51
N THR A 132 13.68 -4.04 4.23
CA THR A 132 12.72 -3.03 4.64
C THR A 132 13.36 -1.98 5.55
N LEU A 133 14.06 -2.40 6.60
CA LEU A 133 14.74 -1.51 7.54
C LEU A 133 15.82 -0.69 6.84
N ASN A 134 16.64 -1.32 5.99
CA ASN A 134 17.66 -0.61 5.22
C ASN A 134 17.07 0.48 4.31
N LYS A 135 15.89 0.22 3.71
CA LYS A 135 15.17 1.22 2.92
C LYS A 135 14.63 2.39 3.76
N LEU A 136 14.13 2.10 4.96
CA LEU A 136 13.58 3.12 5.87
C LEU A 136 14.67 3.99 6.51
N THR A 137 15.76 3.37 6.96
CA THR A 137 16.87 4.05 7.63
C THR A 137 17.92 4.56 6.66
N LYS A 138 17.75 4.34 5.36
CA LYS A 138 18.72 4.69 4.31
C LYS A 138 20.12 4.09 4.59
N GLY A 139 20.17 2.96 5.29
CA GLY A 139 21.40 2.28 5.70
C GLY A 139 22.15 2.98 6.85
N GLU A 140 21.50 3.80 7.66
CA GLU A 140 22.12 4.47 8.82
C GLU A 140 22.37 3.54 10.02
N LEU A 141 21.69 2.39 10.07
CA LEU A 141 21.87 1.39 11.13
C LEU A 141 23.00 0.42 10.82
N THR A 142 23.69 -0.07 11.86
CA THR A 142 24.68 -1.14 11.68
C THR A 142 24.00 -2.47 11.40
N PRO A 143 24.69 -3.45 10.75
CA PRO A 143 24.13 -4.78 10.52
C PRO A 143 23.63 -5.47 11.80
N GLU A 144 24.30 -5.24 12.92
CA GLU A 144 23.94 -5.79 14.23
C GLU A 144 22.65 -5.15 14.78
N GLU A 145 22.48 -3.85 14.61
CA GLU A 145 21.25 -3.14 15.00
C GLU A 145 20.06 -3.59 14.16
N VAL A 146 20.24 -3.69 12.84
CA VAL A 146 19.22 -4.20 11.92
C VAL A 146 18.82 -5.62 12.33
N THR A 147 19.80 -6.51 12.54
CA THR A 147 19.57 -7.88 12.99
C THR A 147 18.76 -7.93 14.28
N LEU A 148 19.16 -7.15 15.28
CA LEU A 148 18.49 -7.12 16.59
C LEU A 148 17.04 -6.65 16.50
N VAL A 149 16.75 -5.66 15.65
CA VAL A 149 15.39 -5.17 15.43
C VAL A 149 14.55 -6.22 14.70
N CYS A 150 15.09 -6.86 13.66
CA CYS A 150 14.40 -7.94 12.95
C CYS A 150 14.06 -9.11 13.88
N ASP A 151 15.05 -9.58 14.67
CA ASP A 151 14.86 -10.73 15.56
C ASP A 151 13.77 -10.46 16.60
N LYS A 152 13.77 -9.27 17.21
CA LYS A 152 12.72 -8.87 18.16
C LYS A 152 11.35 -8.73 17.51
N ALA A 153 11.29 -8.17 16.30
CA ALA A 153 10.03 -7.99 15.61
C ALA A 153 9.40 -9.32 15.21
N ILE A 154 10.21 -10.30 14.78
CA ILE A 154 9.75 -11.67 14.51
C ILE A 154 9.31 -12.32 15.82
N GLU A 155 10.11 -12.28 16.89
CA GLU A 155 9.76 -12.87 18.19
C GLU A 155 8.43 -12.34 18.77
N GLU A 156 8.11 -11.06 18.55
CA GLU A 156 6.86 -10.46 19.03
C GLU A 156 5.64 -10.74 18.12
N ALA A 157 5.86 -10.94 16.82
CA ALA A 157 4.79 -11.06 15.83
C ALA A 157 4.48 -12.51 15.43
N ASP A 158 5.47 -13.40 15.45
CA ASP A 158 5.36 -14.82 15.12
C ASP A 158 4.54 -15.56 16.18
N LEU A 159 3.32 -15.99 15.83
CA LEU A 159 2.43 -16.69 16.75
C LEU A 159 2.58 -18.21 16.72
N ASP A 160 3.11 -18.77 15.62
CA ASP A 160 3.20 -20.22 15.42
C ASP A 160 4.63 -20.78 15.59
N GLY A 161 5.62 -19.90 15.70
CA GLY A 161 7.00 -20.21 16.05
C GLY A 161 7.82 -20.75 14.88
N ASP A 162 7.43 -20.48 13.63
CA ASP A 162 8.12 -20.94 12.44
C ASP A 162 9.25 -20.00 11.95
N ASN A 163 9.51 -18.91 12.70
CA ASN A 163 10.50 -17.86 12.44
C ASN A 163 10.25 -17.05 11.16
N LYS A 164 9.01 -17.00 10.69
CA LYS A 164 8.58 -16.14 9.58
C LYS A 164 7.18 -15.64 9.87
N LEU A 165 6.79 -14.52 9.27
CA LEU A 165 5.46 -13.97 9.50
C LEU A 165 4.54 -14.38 8.36
N SER A 166 3.55 -15.21 8.67
CA SER A 166 2.44 -15.46 7.76
C SER A 166 1.55 -14.21 7.64
N PHE A 167 0.61 -14.22 6.69
CA PHE A 167 -0.38 -13.16 6.59
C PHE A 167 -1.19 -12.98 7.89
N ALA A 168 -1.48 -14.08 8.61
CA ALA A 168 -2.23 -14.03 9.86
C ALA A 168 -1.42 -13.35 10.99
N ASP A 169 -0.12 -13.66 11.08
CA ASP A 169 0.79 -13.02 12.05
C ASP A 169 0.90 -11.53 11.76
N PHE A 170 1.08 -11.18 10.49
CA PHE A 170 1.16 -9.79 10.05
C PHE A 170 -0.15 -9.03 10.31
N GLU A 171 -1.30 -9.60 9.98
CA GLU A 171 -2.60 -8.99 10.27
C GLU A 171 -2.78 -8.75 11.77
N ASN A 172 -2.42 -9.72 12.61
CA ASN A 172 -2.46 -9.59 14.06
C ASN A 172 -1.50 -8.49 14.55
N MET A 173 -0.27 -8.42 14.03
CA MET A 173 0.70 -7.36 14.34
C MET A 173 0.13 -5.97 13.99
N ILE A 174 -0.44 -5.82 12.80
CA ILE A 174 -1.06 -4.58 12.33
C ILE A 174 -2.28 -4.19 13.18
N SER A 175 -3.04 -5.18 13.66
CA SER A 175 -4.17 -4.94 14.57
C SER A 175 -3.74 -4.26 15.87
N LYS A 176 -2.56 -4.61 16.38
CA LYS A 176 -1.94 -4.07 17.60
C LYS A 176 -1.21 -2.73 17.37
N ALA A 177 -0.86 -2.41 16.12
CA ALA A 177 -0.17 -1.17 15.73
C ALA A 177 -1.07 -0.30 14.81
N PRO A 178 -2.09 0.40 15.35
CA PRO A 178 -3.04 1.17 14.56
C PRO A 178 -2.39 2.29 13.72
N ASP A 179 -1.25 2.83 14.17
CA ASP A 179 -0.52 3.91 13.49
C ASP A 179 0.31 3.41 12.28
N PHE A 180 0.47 2.10 12.11
CA PHE A 180 1.21 1.55 10.97
C PHE A 180 0.53 1.89 9.65
N LEU A 181 -0.80 1.66 9.57
CA LEU A 181 -1.56 1.87 8.34
C LEU A 181 -1.93 3.34 8.11
N SER A 182 -1.88 4.20 9.14
CA SER A 182 -2.17 5.63 8.96
C SER A 182 -1.11 6.31 8.08
N ASN A 183 0.11 5.78 8.04
CA ASN A 183 1.18 6.26 7.16
C ASN A 183 1.23 5.53 5.80
N PHE A 184 0.35 4.56 5.57
CA PHE A 184 0.30 3.73 4.36
C PHE A 184 -0.76 4.26 3.38
N HIS A 185 -0.55 5.48 2.88
CA HIS A 185 -1.40 6.07 1.85
C HIS A 185 -0.59 6.96 0.90
N ILE A 186 -1.06 7.11 -0.33
CA ILE A 186 -0.56 8.09 -1.28
C ILE A 186 -1.58 9.21 -1.40
N ARG A 187 -1.11 10.47 -1.34
CA ARG A 187 -1.95 11.64 -1.63
C ARG A 187 -1.81 11.96 -3.11
N ILE A 188 -2.93 11.87 -3.83
CA ILE A 188 -3.08 12.15 -5.26
C ILE A 188 -3.70 13.53 -5.44
#